data_AF-A0A1A0KXG7-F1
#
_entry.id   AF-A0A1A0KXG7-F1
#
_cell.length_a   1.000
_cell.length_b   1.000
_cell.length_c   1.000
_cell.angle_alpha   90.00
_cell.angle_beta   90.00
_cell.angle_gamma   90.00
#
_symmetry.space_group_name_H-M   'P 1'
#
loop_
_entity.id
_entity.type
_entity.pdbx_description
1 polymer ?
#
loop_
_entity_poly.entity_id
_entity_poly.type
_entity_poly.pdbx_seq_one_letter_code
_entity_poly.pdbx_strand_id
1 'polypeptide(L)'
;MRTGAWEGHTRDMNLNADGTGDMSVSTGAADGEKWALTWSTDSSGVTMTLCDQISKHGEGLGDNLMHAGVVYHVVLVKDSQAVTYMQMAGFTSAQHSLTWCNPDKYGYSRECGA
;
A
#
# COMPACT_ATOMS: atom_id res chain seq x y z
N MET A 1 -7.74 11.77 -9.07
CA MET A 1 -6.51 10.97 -9.29
C MET A 1 -6.02 10.41 -7.97
N ARG A 2 -5.63 9.13 -7.91
CA ARG A 2 -5.18 8.43 -6.69
C ARG A 2 -3.65 8.45 -6.52
N THR A 3 -2.98 9.31 -7.27
CA THR A 3 -1.53 9.52 -7.29
C THR A 3 -1.00 10.25 -6.06
N GLY A 4 0.31 10.09 -5.82
CA GLY A 4 1.07 10.72 -4.74
C GLY A 4 1.59 9.72 -3.71
N ALA A 5 2.17 10.27 -2.64
CA ALA A 5 2.64 9.50 -1.50
C ALA A 5 1.46 8.99 -0.65
N TRP A 6 1.55 7.74 -0.25
CA TRP A 6 0.63 7.04 0.64
C TRP A 6 1.45 6.39 1.74
N GLU A 7 1.12 6.69 2.99
CA GLU A 7 1.93 6.32 4.14
C GLU A 7 1.09 5.68 5.26
N GLY A 8 1.77 4.91 6.10
CA GLY A 8 1.29 4.39 7.35
C GLY A 8 2.47 4.00 8.23
N HIS A 9 2.21 3.63 9.49
CA HIS A 9 3.25 3.41 10.50
C HIS A 9 4.53 2.68 10.02
N THR A 10 4.38 1.52 9.37
CA THR A 10 5.50 0.68 8.90
C THR A 10 5.48 0.44 7.39
N ARG A 11 4.91 1.38 6.62
CA ARG A 11 4.65 1.18 5.19
C ARG A 11 4.58 2.49 4.43
N ASP A 12 5.12 2.49 3.22
CA ASP A 12 5.12 3.62 2.31
C ASP A 12 4.83 3.17 0.87
N MET A 13 4.12 3.98 0.11
CA MET A 13 3.77 3.69 -1.26
C MET A 13 3.71 5.00 -2.04
N ASN A 14 4.23 5.01 -3.25
CA ASN A 14 4.12 6.13 -4.16
C ASN A 14 3.47 5.69 -5.46
N LEU A 15 2.42 6.39 -5.89
CA LEU A 15 1.67 6.11 -7.11
C LEU A 15 1.86 7.24 -8.13
N ASN A 16 2.51 6.93 -9.24
CA ASN A 16 2.79 7.86 -10.34
C ASN A 16 1.64 7.90 -11.34
N ALA A 17 1.42 9.05 -11.98
CA ALA A 17 0.29 9.28 -12.89
C ALA A 17 0.31 8.42 -14.17
N ASP A 18 1.45 7.83 -14.51
CA ASP A 18 1.63 6.93 -15.65
C ASP A 18 1.21 5.47 -15.36
N GLY A 19 0.68 5.19 -14.17
CA GLY A 19 0.27 3.84 -13.77
C GLY A 19 1.41 3.01 -13.17
N THR A 20 2.56 3.61 -12.87
CA THR A 20 3.66 2.96 -12.14
C THR A 20 3.70 3.42 -10.68
N GLY A 21 4.51 2.74 -9.87
CA GLY A 21 4.76 3.14 -8.49
C GLY A 21 5.73 2.22 -7.79
N ASP A 22 5.85 2.43 -6.50
CA ASP A 22 6.57 1.55 -5.58
C ASP A 22 5.81 1.43 -4.26
N MET A 23 6.01 0.30 -3.58
CA MET A 23 5.43 0.01 -2.29
C MET A 23 6.47 -0.67 -1.41
N SER A 24 6.57 -0.22 -0.17
CA SER A 24 7.39 -0.77 0.89
C SER A 24 6.51 -1.10 2.08
N VAL A 25 6.69 -2.31 2.61
CA VAL A 25 6.03 -2.76 3.84
C VAL A 25 7.08 -3.41 4.72
N SER A 26 7.02 -3.08 6.00
CA SER A 26 7.92 -3.59 7.02
C SER A 26 7.14 -4.15 8.21
N THR A 27 7.68 -5.21 8.80
CA THR A 27 7.23 -5.80 10.06
C THR A 27 8.21 -5.42 11.17
N GLY A 28 7.77 -4.53 12.06
CA GLY A 28 8.61 -4.02 13.14
C GLY A 28 9.77 -3.14 12.64
N ALA A 29 10.89 -3.17 13.35
CA ALA A 29 12.07 -2.34 13.05
C ALA A 29 13.12 -3.03 12.16
N ALA A 30 12.92 -4.31 11.81
CA ALA A 30 13.97 -5.14 11.24
C ALA A 30 13.63 -5.67 9.85
N ASP A 31 12.45 -6.24 9.60
CA ASP A 31 12.19 -6.93 8.34
C ASP A 31 11.26 -6.13 7.44
N GLY A 32 11.56 -6.08 6.14
CA GLY A 32 10.73 -5.36 5.19
C GLY A 32 11.20 -5.53 3.75
N GLU A 33 10.30 -5.27 2.81
CA GLU A 33 10.60 -5.34 1.38
C GLU A 33 10.00 -4.16 0.65
N LYS A 34 10.72 -3.71 -0.38
CA LYS A 34 10.26 -2.69 -1.32
C LYS A 34 10.15 -3.29 -2.71
N TRP A 35 9.04 -3.01 -3.37
CA TRP A 35 8.68 -3.56 -4.67
C TRP A 35 8.25 -2.44 -5.61
N ALA A 36 8.67 -2.55 -6.87
CA ALA A 36 8.05 -1.80 -7.96
C ALA A 36 6.65 -2.35 -8.20
N LEU A 37 5.73 -1.51 -8.66
CA LEU A 37 4.38 -1.92 -9.01
C LEU A 37 3.83 -1.18 -10.22
N THR A 38 2.81 -1.78 -10.81
CA THR A 38 1.88 -1.09 -11.72
C THR A 38 0.52 -1.00 -11.07
N TRP A 39 -0.25 0.02 -11.43
CA TRP A 39 -1.59 0.22 -10.92
C TRP A 39 -2.53 0.77 -11.99
N SER A 40 -3.80 0.44 -11.83
CA SER A 40 -4.89 0.96 -12.64
C SER A 40 -6.12 1.19 -11.78
N THR A 41 -7.06 1.95 -12.31
CA THR A 41 -8.29 2.28 -11.62
C THR A 41 -9.49 2.01 -12.49
N ASP A 42 -10.51 1.42 -11.88
CA ASP A 42 -11.82 1.21 -12.50
C ASP A 42 -12.93 1.70 -11.56
N SER A 43 -14.18 1.37 -11.89
CA SER A 43 -15.36 1.70 -11.09
C SER A 43 -15.40 1.01 -9.73
N SER A 44 -14.65 -0.08 -9.55
CA SER A 44 -14.63 -0.91 -8.35
C SER A 44 -13.51 -0.53 -7.36
N GLY A 45 -12.41 0.07 -7.84
CA GLY A 45 -11.32 0.47 -6.95
C GLY A 45 -10.00 0.77 -7.66
N VAL A 46 -8.90 0.43 -6.98
CA VAL A 46 -7.55 0.40 -7.55
C VAL A 46 -7.08 -1.05 -7.57
N THR A 47 -6.52 -1.47 -8.69
CA THR A 47 -5.84 -2.76 -8.80
C THR A 47 -4.35 -2.47 -8.94
N MET A 48 -3.55 -3.11 -8.09
CA MET A 48 -2.09 -2.99 -8.07
C MET A 48 -1.45 -4.34 -8.30
N THR A 49 -0.41 -4.40 -9.12
CA THR A 49 0.36 -5.63 -9.37
C THR A 49 1.82 -5.36 -9.04
N LEU A 50 2.42 -6.16 -8.15
CA LEU A 50 3.85 -6.06 -7.91
C LEU A 50 4.64 -6.58 -9.10
N CYS A 51 5.71 -5.86 -9.44
CA CYS A 51 6.64 -6.20 -10.50
C CYS A 51 7.92 -6.73 -9.88
N ASP A 52 9.02 -5.98 -9.97
CA ASP A 52 10.32 -6.38 -9.46
C ASP A 52 10.52 -5.97 -8.00
N GLN A 53 11.22 -6.80 -7.24
CA GLN A 53 11.68 -6.44 -5.90
C GLN A 53 12.81 -5.42 -6.05
N ILE A 54 12.63 -4.24 -5.45
CA ILE A 54 13.63 -3.17 -5.41
C ILE A 54 14.64 -3.45 -4.30
N SER A 55 14.16 -3.85 -3.12
CA SER A 55 15.01 -4.23 -2.00
C SER A 55 14.28 -5.15 -1.03
N LYS A 56 15.08 -5.90 -0.27
CA LYS A 56 14.64 -6.75 0.84
C LYS A 56 15.63 -6.61 1.98
N HIS A 57 15.11 -6.42 3.18
CA HIS A 57 15.88 -6.46 4.42
C HIS A 57 15.35 -7.58 5.31
N GLY A 58 16.27 -8.39 5.83
CA GLY A 58 15.93 -9.60 6.59
C GLY A 58 15.04 -10.55 5.78
N GLU A 59 14.03 -11.12 6.44
CA GLU A 59 13.11 -12.08 5.80
C GLU A 59 11.98 -11.42 4.99
N GLY A 60 11.89 -10.08 5.02
CA GLY A 60 10.77 -9.36 4.44
C GLY A 60 9.46 -9.60 5.20
N LEU A 61 8.32 -9.62 4.49
CA LEU A 61 7.04 -9.93 5.13
C LEU A 61 6.82 -11.41 5.46
N GLY A 62 7.72 -12.30 5.02
CA GLY A 62 7.51 -13.74 5.11
C GLY A 62 6.33 -14.25 4.27
N ASP A 63 6.06 -15.54 4.37
CA ASP A 63 4.90 -16.25 3.78
C ASP A 63 4.66 -16.03 2.27
N ASN A 64 5.66 -15.53 1.55
CA ASN A 64 5.55 -15.16 0.14
C ASN A 64 4.33 -14.24 -0.12
N LEU A 65 4.04 -13.31 0.80
CA LEU A 65 2.89 -12.40 0.68
C LEU A 65 3.17 -11.29 -0.34
N MET A 66 4.42 -10.83 -0.43
CA MET A 66 4.88 -9.93 -1.48
C MET A 66 5.77 -10.70 -2.45
N HIS A 67 5.31 -10.84 -3.69
CA HIS A 67 6.08 -11.47 -4.75
C HIS A 67 5.70 -10.89 -6.11
N ALA A 68 6.57 -11.08 -7.11
CA ALA A 68 6.29 -10.64 -8.47
C ALA A 68 4.97 -11.25 -8.98
N GLY A 69 4.12 -10.41 -9.56
CA GLY A 69 2.81 -10.79 -10.10
C GLY A 69 1.67 -10.88 -9.07
N VAL A 70 1.92 -10.68 -7.77
CA VAL A 70 0.83 -10.61 -6.79
C VAL A 70 -0.04 -9.38 -7.07
N VAL A 71 -1.36 -9.57 -6.93
CA VAL A 71 -2.36 -8.54 -7.21
C VAL A 71 -3.07 -8.13 -5.91
N TYR A 72 -3.11 -6.83 -5.66
CA TYR A 72 -3.85 -6.22 -4.56
C TYR A 72 -5.03 -5.41 -5.08
N HIS A 73 -6.19 -5.64 -4.47
CA HIS A 73 -7.37 -4.81 -4.68
C HIS A 73 -7.50 -3.82 -3.52
N VAL A 74 -7.63 -2.54 -3.88
CA VAL A 74 -7.67 -1.43 -2.95
C VAL A 74 -8.99 -0.71 -3.06
N VAL A 75 -9.56 -0.39 -1.90
CA VAL A 75 -10.74 0.47 -1.80
C VAL A 75 -10.38 1.78 -1.13
N LEU A 76 -11.07 2.86 -1.51
CA LEU A 76 -11.00 4.13 -0.82
C LEU A 76 -12.13 4.21 0.20
N VAL A 77 -11.76 4.49 1.44
CA VAL A 77 -12.65 4.59 2.58
C VAL A 77 -12.57 6.01 3.16
N LYS A 78 -13.63 6.46 3.82
CA LYS A 78 -13.62 7.71 4.58
C LYS A 78 -13.72 7.41 6.07
N ASP A 79 -12.94 8.13 6.87
CA ASP A 79 -13.07 8.07 8.32
C ASP A 79 -14.27 8.90 8.82
N SER A 80 -14.45 8.95 10.15
CA SER A 80 -15.52 9.72 10.80
C SER A 80 -15.46 11.24 10.57
N GLN A 81 -14.31 11.76 10.13
CA GLN A 81 -14.07 13.16 9.78
C GLN A 81 -14.10 13.40 8.26
N ALA A 82 -14.55 12.41 7.49
CA ALA A 82 -14.61 12.40 6.03
C ALA A 82 -13.24 12.48 5.31
N VAL A 83 -12.14 12.22 6.03
CA VAL A 83 -10.80 12.10 5.43
C VAL A 83 -10.71 10.78 4.69
N THR A 84 -10.22 10.82 3.45
CA THR A 84 -10.11 9.63 2.60
C THR A 84 -8.77 8.92 2.81
N TYR A 85 -8.82 7.61 3.01
CA TYR A 85 -7.66 6.73 3.06
C TYR A 85 -7.88 5.47 2.21
N MET A 86 -6.81 4.78 1.86
CA MET A 86 -6.85 3.49 1.15
C MET A 86 -6.88 2.34 2.14
N GLN A 87 -7.63 1.29 1.82
CA GLN A 87 -7.60 0.02 2.53
C GLN A 87 -7.24 -1.09 1.54
N MET A 88 -6.23 -1.88 1.89
CA MET A 88 -5.67 -2.92 1.04
C MET A 88 -5.44 -4.20 1.85
N ALA A 89 -6.10 -5.29 1.44
CA ALA A 89 -5.95 -6.61 2.04
C ALA A 89 -4.81 -7.41 1.40
N GLY A 90 -4.43 -8.54 2.02
CA GLY A 90 -3.48 -9.49 1.43
C GLY A 90 -2.09 -9.52 2.07
N PHE A 91 -1.89 -8.79 3.17
CA PHE A 91 -0.59 -8.70 3.86
C PHE A 91 -0.42 -9.69 5.02
N THR A 92 -1.35 -10.62 5.21
CA THR A 92 -1.28 -11.69 6.23
C THR A 92 -2.07 -12.90 5.75
N SER A 93 -1.82 -14.08 6.32
CA SER A 93 -2.64 -15.29 6.10
C SER A 93 -4.11 -15.11 6.50
N ALA A 94 -4.39 -14.19 7.43
CA ALA A 94 -5.74 -13.79 7.83
C ALA A 94 -6.35 -12.70 6.92
N GLN A 95 -5.67 -12.30 5.83
CA GLN A 95 -6.08 -11.24 4.91
C GLN A 95 -6.38 -9.90 5.59
N HIS A 96 -5.73 -9.60 6.71
CA HIS A 96 -5.86 -8.31 7.38
C HIS A 96 -5.55 -7.17 6.40
N SER A 97 -6.37 -6.14 6.47
CA SER A 97 -6.21 -4.95 5.64
C SER A 97 -5.25 -3.97 6.28
N LEU A 98 -4.29 -3.49 5.50
CA LEU A 98 -3.47 -2.33 5.83
C LEU A 98 -4.14 -1.06 5.29
N THR A 99 -4.09 0.00 6.09
CA THR A 99 -4.62 1.32 5.74
C THR A 99 -3.50 2.21 5.21
N TRP A 100 -3.76 3.10 4.28
CA TRP A 100 -2.74 4.00 3.73
C TRP A 100 -3.29 5.40 3.57
N CYS A 101 -2.59 6.39 4.11
CA CYS A 101 -3.02 7.78 4.13
C CYS A 101 -2.22 8.61 3.14
N ASN A 102 -2.88 9.57 2.51
CA ASN A 102 -2.19 10.57 1.69
C ASN A 102 -2.49 11.94 2.30
N PRO A 103 -1.72 12.35 3.32
CA PRO A 103 -2.02 13.55 4.11
C PRO A 103 -1.93 14.83 3.28
N ASP A 104 -1.01 14.89 2.31
CA ASP A 104 -0.87 16.02 1.39
C ASP A 104 -2.14 16.29 0.59
N LYS A 105 -2.93 15.25 0.32
CA LYS A 105 -4.10 15.32 -0.56
C LYS A 105 -5.44 15.28 0.16
N TYR A 106 -5.57 14.42 1.17
CA TYR A 106 -6.84 14.18 1.87
C TYR A 106 -6.82 14.64 3.31
N GLY A 107 -5.66 15.02 3.85
CA GLY A 107 -5.47 15.34 5.25
C GLY A 107 -5.14 14.12 6.11
N TYR A 108 -4.86 14.40 7.39
CA TYR A 108 -4.46 13.40 8.36
C TYR A 108 -5.64 12.51 8.82
N SER A 109 -5.44 11.19 8.84
CA SER A 109 -6.39 10.25 9.46
C SER A 109 -5.68 9.34 10.46
N ARG A 110 -6.29 9.15 11.63
CA ARG A 110 -5.76 8.28 12.70
C ARG A 110 -5.76 6.80 12.32
N GLU A 111 -6.57 6.43 11.33
CA GLU A 111 -6.71 5.03 10.86
C GLU A 111 -5.41 4.47 10.27
N CYS A 112 -4.48 5.32 9.84
CA CYS A 112 -3.23 4.88 9.22
C CYS A 112 -2.08 4.65 10.22
N GLY A 113 -2.25 5.10 11.47
CA GLY A 113 -1.20 5.04 12.50
C GLY A 113 0.08 5.79 12.11
N ALA A 114 0.00 6.69 11.12
CA ALA A 114 1.03 7.68 10.81
C ALA A 114 0.86 8.90 11.72
#